data_AF-A0A7S1M617-F1
#
_entry.id   AF-A0A7S1M617-F1
#
_cell.length_a   1.000
_cell.length_b   1.000
_cell.length_c   1.000
_cell.angle_alpha   90.00
_cell.angle_beta   90.00
_cell.angle_gamma   90.00
#
_symmetry.space_group_name_H-M   'P 1'
#
loop_
_entity.id
_entity.type
_entity.pdbx_description
1 polymer ?
#
loop_
_entity_poly.entity_id
_entity_poly.type
_entity_poly.pdbx_seq_one_letter_code
_entity_poly.pdbx_strand_id
1 'polypeptide(L)'
;TALEKTKAFGIDSSNVFGFWDWVGGRFSVCSAVGVLPLSLQYGFDIVQQFLEGARAMDKHFATAPLEQNLPALMALLTVWNATCLGYEGYAVLPYCQALVRFVAHIQQLDM
;
A
#
# COMPACT_ATOMS: atom_id res chain seq x y z
N THR A 1 9.01 -10.79 -12.39
CA THR A 1 7.94 -11.67 -12.92
C THR A 1 8.43 -13.09 -13.14
N ALA A 2 7.75 -14.09 -12.59
CA ALA A 2 8.12 -15.51 -12.76
C ALA A 2 7.51 -16.13 -14.02
N LEU A 3 7.87 -15.61 -15.20
CA LEU A 3 7.28 -15.97 -16.50
C LEU A 3 7.34 -17.48 -16.81
N GLU A 4 8.46 -18.13 -16.48
CA GLU A 4 8.61 -19.58 -16.67
C GLU A 4 7.61 -20.38 -15.82
N LYS A 5 7.35 -19.94 -14.59
CA LYS A 5 6.40 -20.62 -13.69
C LYS A 5 4.96 -20.42 -14.17
N THR A 6 4.61 -19.22 -14.64
CA THR A 6 3.25 -18.96 -15.18
C THR A 6 3.01 -19.71 -16.48
N LYS A 7 4.03 -19.82 -17.34
CA LYS A 7 3.96 -20.60 -18.57
C LYS A 7 3.84 -22.10 -18.27
N ALA A 8 4.62 -22.61 -17.31
CA ALA A 8 4.50 -24.00 -16.85
C ALA A 8 3.12 -24.32 -16.24
N PHE A 9 2.48 -23.32 -15.62
CA PHE A 9 1.11 -23.43 -15.12
C PHE A 9 0.04 -23.37 -16.24
N GLY A 10 0.44 -23.04 -17.48
CA GLY A 10 -0.46 -23.00 -18.64
C GLY A 10 -1.13 -21.65 -18.90
N ILE A 11 -0.64 -20.55 -18.31
CA ILE A 11 -1.16 -19.20 -18.58
C ILE A 11 -0.44 -18.60 -19.79
N ASP A 12 -1.22 -18.17 -20.79
CA ASP A 12 -0.70 -17.42 -21.94
C ASP A 12 -0.01 -16.13 -21.47
N SER A 13 1.18 -15.83 -22.02
CA SER A 13 1.96 -14.66 -21.64
C SER A 13 1.22 -13.33 -21.80
N SER A 14 0.27 -13.23 -22.73
CA SER A 14 -0.59 -12.04 -22.92
C SER A 14 -1.54 -11.79 -21.74
N ASN A 15 -1.81 -12.83 -20.94
CA ASN A 15 -2.63 -12.78 -19.74
C ASN A 15 -1.77 -12.66 -18.46
N VAL A 16 -0.46 -12.47 -18.57
CA VAL A 16 0.45 -12.32 -17.43
C VAL A 16 0.79 -10.85 -17.21
N PHE A 17 0.28 -10.30 -16.10
CA PHE A 17 0.57 -8.94 -15.67
C PHE A 17 1.64 -8.98 -14.57
N GLY A 18 2.86 -8.61 -14.94
CA GLY A 18 4.04 -8.76 -14.09
C GLY A 18 4.22 -7.63 -13.06
N PHE A 19 5.04 -7.93 -12.06
CA PHE A 19 5.65 -6.97 -11.15
C PHE A 19 7.06 -7.45 -10.77
N TRP A 20 7.81 -6.62 -10.04
CA TRP A 20 9.23 -6.82 -9.79
C TRP A 20 9.55 -7.23 -8.34
N ASP A 21 10.75 -7.74 -8.15
CA ASP A 21 11.30 -8.22 -6.88
C ASP A 21 11.43 -7.13 -5.81
N TRP A 22 11.67 -5.89 -6.22
CA TRP A 22 11.69 -4.73 -5.31
C TRP A 22 10.30 -4.29 -4.82
N VAL A 23 9.21 -4.88 -5.33
CA VAL A 23 7.86 -4.65 -4.82
C VAL A 23 7.53 -5.70 -3.75
N GLY A 24 7.72 -5.34 -2.48
CA GLY A 24 7.36 -6.19 -1.35
C GLY A 24 5.85 -6.47 -1.31
N GLY A 25 5.44 -7.69 -0.94
CA GLY A 25 4.05 -8.14 -1.00
C GLY A 25 3.07 -7.20 -0.27
N ARG A 26 3.40 -6.77 0.95
CA ARG A 26 2.58 -5.81 1.74
C ARG A 26 2.53 -4.38 1.18
N PHE A 27 3.39 -4.05 0.21
CA PHE A 27 3.43 -2.76 -0.50
C PHE A 27 2.94 -2.86 -1.95
N SER A 28 2.39 -4.01 -2.37
CA SER A 28 2.18 -4.33 -3.79
C SER A 28 0.89 -3.82 -4.41
N VAL A 29 -0.02 -3.19 -3.65
CA VAL A 29 -1.34 -2.78 -4.15
C VAL A 29 -1.28 -1.81 -5.34
N CYS A 30 -0.27 -0.93 -5.39
CA CYS A 30 -0.04 0.00 -6.51
C CYS A 30 0.64 -0.64 -7.72
N SER A 31 0.97 -1.94 -7.67
CA SER A 31 1.47 -2.71 -8.81
C SER A 31 0.33 -3.46 -9.52
N ALA A 32 0.66 -4.29 -10.52
CA ALA A 32 -0.30 -5.17 -11.18
C ALA A 32 -1.14 -6.02 -10.21
N VAL A 33 -0.63 -6.34 -9.01
CA VAL A 33 -1.36 -7.09 -7.98
C VAL A 33 -2.69 -6.44 -7.61
N GLY A 34 -2.72 -5.13 -7.37
CA GLY A 34 -3.96 -4.40 -7.06
C GLY A 34 -4.54 -3.69 -8.29
N VAL A 35 -3.69 -3.12 -9.14
CA VAL A 35 -4.13 -2.32 -10.30
C VAL A 35 -4.99 -3.14 -11.25
N LEU A 36 -4.62 -4.40 -11.56
CA LEU A 36 -5.40 -5.23 -12.49
C LEU A 36 -6.83 -5.51 -11.99
N PRO A 37 -7.05 -6.15 -10.81
CA PRO A 37 -8.40 -6.45 -10.35
C PRO A 37 -9.23 -5.18 -10.05
N LEU A 38 -8.61 -4.12 -9.53
CA LEU A 38 -9.33 -2.86 -9.30
C LEU A 38 -9.76 -2.19 -10.61
N SER A 39 -8.92 -2.26 -11.65
CA SER A 39 -9.26 -1.69 -12.96
C SER A 39 -10.37 -2.49 -13.65
N LEU A 40 -10.41 -3.81 -13.46
CA LEU A 40 -11.51 -4.64 -13.96
C LEU A 40 -12.85 -4.29 -13.28
N GLN A 41 -12.82 -3.96 -11.99
CA GLN A 41 -14.02 -3.65 -11.22
C GLN A 41 -14.51 -2.20 -11.39
N TYR A 42 -13.59 -1.24 -11.47
CA TYR A 42 -13.89 0.19 -11.37
C TYR A 42 -13.48 0.99 -12.62
N GLY A 43 -12.81 0.38 -13.58
CA GLY A 43 -12.20 1.08 -14.72
C GLY A 43 -10.83 1.68 -14.37
N PHE A 44 -9.97 1.77 -15.38
CA PHE A 44 -8.59 2.25 -15.19
C PHE A 44 -8.52 3.72 -14.77
N ASP A 45 -9.44 4.57 -15.23
CA ASP A 45 -9.46 6.01 -14.89
C ASP A 45 -9.59 6.24 -13.38
N ILE A 46 -10.39 5.42 -12.68
CA ILE A 46 -10.53 5.49 -11.22
C ILE A 46 -9.24 5.02 -10.54
N VAL A 47 -8.64 3.94 -11.03
CA VAL A 47 -7.37 3.43 -10.48
C VAL A 47 -6.23 4.41 -10.72
N GLN A 48 -6.21 5.11 -11.84
CA GLN A 48 -5.22 6.15 -12.11
C GLN A 48 -5.31 7.28 -11.09
N GLN A 49 -6.51 7.75 -10.74
CA GLN A 49 -6.70 8.74 -9.68
C GLN A 49 -6.20 8.24 -8.32
N PHE A 50 -6.45 6.96 -8.00
CA PHE A 50 -5.90 6.33 -6.80
C PHE A 50 -4.35 6.34 -6.79
N LEU A 51 -3.72 5.98 -7.90
CA LEU A 51 -2.25 6.00 -8.04
C LEU A 51 -1.68 7.42 -7.98
N GLU A 52 -2.39 8.41 -8.53
CA GLU A 52 -2.02 9.82 -8.43
C GLU A 52 -2.05 10.32 -6.99
N GLY A 53 -3.05 9.90 -6.20
CA GLY A 53 -3.12 10.17 -4.77
C GLY A 53 -1.95 9.56 -3.99
N ALA A 54 -1.60 8.29 -4.26
CA ALA A 54 -0.43 7.64 -3.66
C ALA A 54 0.86 8.42 -3.99
N ARG A 55 1.07 8.75 -5.27
CA ARG A 55 2.23 9.53 -5.73
C ARG A 55 2.28 10.93 -5.11
N ALA A 56 1.14 11.57 -4.86
CA ALA A 56 1.09 12.87 -4.19
C ALA A 56 1.61 12.77 -2.75
N MET A 57 1.21 11.73 -2.01
CA MET A 57 1.73 11.48 -0.67
C MET A 57 3.22 11.10 -0.68
N ASP A 58 3.68 10.32 -1.66
CA ASP A 58 5.11 9.99 -1.81
C ASP A 58 5.96 11.27 -2.00
N LYS A 59 5.49 12.20 -2.84
CA LYS A 59 6.16 13.49 -3.05
C LYS A 59 6.18 14.33 -1.77
N HIS A 60 5.07 14.36 -1.03
CA HIS A 60 5.00 15.05 0.26
C HIS A 60 6.02 14.45 1.24
N PHE A 61 6.02 13.13 1.39
CA PHE A 61 6.95 12.42 2.28
C PHE A 61 8.41 12.68 1.92
N ALA A 62 8.75 12.71 0.63
CA ALA A 62 10.13 12.89 0.18
C ALA A 62 10.66 14.33 0.29
N THR A 63 9.78 15.34 0.31
CA THR A 63 10.19 16.75 0.14
C THR A 63 9.77 17.70 1.25
N ALA A 64 8.74 17.37 2.03
CA ALA A 64 8.27 18.24 3.09
C ALA A 64 9.31 18.32 4.24
N PRO A 65 9.52 19.51 4.84
CA PRO A 65 10.29 19.64 6.08
C PRO A 65 9.72 18.71 7.16
N LEU A 66 10.59 18.19 8.04
CA LEU A 66 10.23 17.16 9.02
C LEU A 66 9.03 17.58 9.88
N GLU A 67 9.02 18.83 10.35
CA GLU A 67 7.96 19.44 11.16
C GLU A 67 6.60 19.58 10.45
N GLN A 68 6.55 19.37 9.13
CA GLN A 68 5.33 19.38 8.31
C GLN A 68 5.11 18.03 7.60
N ASN A 69 5.94 17.04 7.87
CA ASN A 69 5.92 15.75 7.19
C ASN A 69 4.99 14.78 7.92
N LEU A 70 3.71 14.73 7.50
CA LEU A 70 2.67 13.90 8.11
C LEU A 70 3.11 12.45 8.38
N PRO A 71 3.61 11.66 7.40
CA PRO A 71 4.07 10.30 7.67
C PRO A 71 5.20 10.23 8.72
N ALA A 72 6.18 11.14 8.66
CA ALA A 72 7.29 11.15 9.60
C ALA A 72 6.83 11.52 11.03
N LEU A 73 5.94 12.50 11.17
CA LEU A 73 5.37 12.89 12.46
C LEU A 73 4.53 11.75 13.06
N MET A 74 3.73 11.05 12.25
CA MET A 74 2.99 9.86 12.70
C MET A 74 3.93 8.76 13.18
N ALA A 75 5.02 8.48 12.45
CA ALA A 75 6.03 7.50 12.86
C ALA A 75 6.72 7.90 14.18
N LEU A 76 7.07 9.18 14.35
CA LEU A 76 7.67 9.69 15.58
C LEU A 76 6.71 9.55 16.79
N LEU A 77 5.42 9.82 16.60
CA LEU A 77 4.42 9.61 17.64
C LEU A 77 4.28 8.13 18.02
N THR A 78 4.31 7.22 17.04
CA THR A 78 4.32 5.77 17.29
C THR A 78 5.55 5.36 18.10
N VAL A 79 6.75 5.81 17.72
CA VAL A 79 7.99 5.54 18.48
C VAL A 79 7.93 6.11 19.88
N TRP A 80 7.43 7.34 20.05
CA TRP A 80 7.29 7.96 21.36
C TRP A 80 6.36 7.14 22.27
N ASN A 81 5.18 6.78 21.78
CA ASN A 81 4.21 6.00 22.54
C ASN A 81 4.73 4.60 22.87
N ALA A 82 5.32 3.89 21.90
CA ALA A 82 5.76 2.51 22.09
C ALA A 82 7.07 2.42 22.90
N THR A 83 8.08 3.20 22.52
CA THR A 83 9.44 3.08 23.10
C THR A 83 9.64 3.94 24.33
N CYS A 84 9.10 5.17 24.37
CA CYS A 84 9.32 6.09 25.48
C CYS A 84 8.26 5.94 26.59
N LEU A 85 7.00 5.72 26.22
CA LEU A 85 5.90 5.55 27.18
C LEU A 85 5.53 4.09 27.47
N GLY A 86 6.01 3.14 26.66
CA GLY A 86 5.76 1.71 26.86
C GLY A 86 4.36 1.24 26.45
N TYR A 87 3.67 1.95 25.55
CA TYR A 87 2.38 1.51 25.02
C TYR A 87 2.58 0.50 23.88
N GLU A 88 2.28 -0.77 24.15
CA GLU A 88 2.57 -1.90 23.24
C GLU A 88 1.60 -2.03 22.05
N GLY A 89 0.66 -1.11 21.88
CA GLY A 89 -0.29 -1.16 20.78
C GLY A 89 -1.03 0.15 20.55
N TYR A 90 -1.64 0.26 19.37
CA TYR A 90 -2.49 1.38 18.99
C TYR A 90 -3.73 0.88 18.25
N ALA A 91 -4.80 1.66 18.29
CA ALA A 91 -6.06 1.33 17.63
C ALA A 91 -6.22 2.15 16.34
N VAL A 92 -6.49 1.47 15.23
CA VAL A 92 -6.89 2.12 13.96
C VAL A 92 -8.41 2.09 13.87
N LEU A 93 -9.06 3.25 14.05
CA LEU A 93 -10.52 3.36 14.22
C LEU A 93 -11.13 4.24 13.11
N PRO A 94 -11.26 3.74 11.87
CA PRO A 94 -11.89 4.50 10.79
C PRO A 94 -13.40 4.60 11.01
N TYR A 95 -13.92 5.81 11.13
CA TYR A 95 -15.37 6.10 11.23
C TYR A 95 -16.04 6.06 9.85
N CYS A 96 -15.78 5.00 9.08
CA CYS A 96 -16.28 4.83 7.72
C CYS A 96 -16.41 3.34 7.40
N GLN A 97 -17.64 2.89 7.13
CA GLN A 97 -17.92 1.48 6.86
C GLN A 97 -17.20 0.96 5.61
N ALA A 98 -16.96 1.82 4.61
CA ALA A 98 -16.21 1.46 3.41
C ALA A 98 -14.76 1.03 3.73
N LEU A 99 -14.22 1.45 4.87
CA LEU A 99 -12.86 1.12 5.33
C LEU A 99 -12.82 -0.11 6.25
N VAL A 100 -13.85 -0.95 6.29
CA VAL A 100 -13.91 -2.14 7.17
C VAL A 100 -12.74 -3.11 6.97
N ARG A 101 -12.11 -3.16 5.79
CA ARG A 101 -10.91 -3.98 5.51
C ARG A 101 -9.58 -3.22 5.63
N PHE A 102 -9.61 -1.92 5.86
CA PHE A 102 -8.40 -1.10 5.98
C PHE A 102 -7.53 -1.56 7.14
N VAL A 103 -8.12 -1.81 8.31
CA VAL A 103 -7.38 -2.24 9.52
C VAL A 103 -6.64 -3.55 9.30
N ALA A 104 -7.27 -4.53 8.63
CA ALA A 104 -6.63 -5.80 8.30
C ALA A 104 -5.42 -5.63 7.36
N HIS A 105 -5.50 -4.68 6.42
CA HIS A 105 -4.36 -4.35 5.57
C HIS A 105 -3.23 -3.67 6.35
N ILE A 106 -3.55 -2.69 7.19
CA ILE A 106 -2.56 -2.00 8.04
C ILE A 106 -1.86 -2.99 8.98
N GLN A 107 -2.58 -3.98 9.52
CA GLN A 107 -1.99 -5.00 10.36
C GLN A 107 -0.85 -5.76 9.65
N GLN A 108 -1.02 -6.14 8.38
CA GLN A 108 0.05 -6.77 7.61
C GLN A 108 1.15 -5.79 7.18
N LEU A 109 0.81 -4.51 7.03
CA LEU A 109 1.76 -3.48 6.64
C LEU A 109 2.76 -3.18 7.77
N ASP A 110 2.26 -3.11 9.00
CA ASP A 110 2.98 -2.66 10.19
C ASP A 110 3.62 -3.78 11.03
N MET A 111 2.95 -4.93 11.18
CA MET A 111 3.41 -6.05 12.03
C MET A 111 4.24 -7.09 11.27
#